data_AF-A0A924SP52-F1
#
_entry.id   AF-A0A924SP52-F1
#
_cell.length_a   1.000
_cell.length_b   1.000
_cell.length_c   1.000
_cell.angle_alpha   90.00
_cell.angle_beta   90.00
_cell.angle_gamma   90.00
#
_symmetry.space_group_name_H-M   'P 1'
#
loop_
_entity.id
_entity.type
_entity.pdbx_description
1 polymer ?
#
loop_
_entity_poly.entity_id
_entity_poly.type
_entity_poly.pdbx_seq_one_letter_code
_entity_poly.pdbx_strand_id
1 'polypeptide(L)'
;GTLGGQPAKPAASMGNILHESFTDGAQLLLLGAMAVGLITGDGGKTAMQPFTGDLFKGMLSFFLLDMGLMAARNLPQIRGKSPVLIAYAVLGPMVHAGLALGLAFLLNLPAGDGALLMVLAASASYIAVPAVLRYALPEANPSLYFGLSLGVTFPLNLLFGIPIYTALAQALL
;
A
#
# COMPACT_ATOMS: atom_id res chain seq x y z
N GLY A 1 -44.50 20.83 1.77
CA GLY A 1 -43.08 21.02 2.13
C GLY A 1 -42.82 20.28 3.42
N THR A 2 -41.80 19.41 3.43
CA THR A 2 -40.98 19.00 4.59
C THR A 2 -39.96 17.96 4.10
N LEU A 3 -38.77 18.44 3.70
CA LEU A 3 -37.60 17.61 3.45
C LEU A 3 -37.04 17.18 4.82
N GLY A 4 -37.19 15.89 5.16
CA GLY A 4 -36.56 15.30 6.34
C GLY A 4 -35.05 15.21 6.13
N GLY A 5 -34.31 16.14 6.75
CA GLY A 5 -32.85 16.07 6.82
C GLY A 5 -32.41 14.86 7.63
N GLN A 6 -31.55 14.02 7.05
CA GLN A 6 -30.88 12.96 7.80
C GLN A 6 -29.99 13.60 8.88
N PRO A 7 -29.95 13.06 10.12
CA PRO A 7 -29.09 13.58 11.16
C PRO A 7 -27.62 13.39 10.78
N ALA A 8 -26.82 14.44 10.93
CA ALA A 8 -25.38 14.39 10.72
C ALA A 8 -24.73 13.41 11.71
N LYS A 9 -23.92 12.47 11.22
CA LYS A 9 -23.11 11.58 12.07
C LYS A 9 -22.23 12.43 13.00
N PRO A 10 -22.14 12.12 14.31
CA PRO A 10 -21.26 12.84 15.21
C PRO A 10 -19.82 12.76 14.70
N ALA A 11 -19.09 13.88 14.72
CA ALA A 11 -17.67 13.90 14.43
C ALA A 11 -16.97 12.93 15.39
N ALA A 12 -16.28 11.92 14.83
CA ALA A 12 -15.57 10.94 15.64
C ALA A 12 -14.54 11.67 16.53
N SER A 13 -14.70 11.53 17.85
CA SER A 13 -13.75 12.08 18.83
C SER A 13 -12.38 11.45 18.60
N MET A 14 -11.31 12.26 18.58
CA MET A 14 -9.93 11.79 18.42
C MET A 14 -9.57 10.68 19.41
N GLY A 15 -10.12 10.73 20.64
CA GLY A 15 -9.94 9.70 21.65
C GLY A 15 -10.60 8.36 21.29
N ASN A 16 -11.77 8.41 20.65
CA ASN A 16 -12.43 7.19 20.17
C ASN A 16 -11.66 6.58 19.01
N ILE A 17 -11.16 7.39 18.06
CA ILE A 17 -10.36 6.91 16.92
C ILE A 17 -9.05 6.28 17.40
N LEU A 18 -8.37 6.90 18.37
CA LEU A 18 -7.16 6.33 18.96
C LEU A 18 -7.46 5.01 19.67
N HIS A 19 -8.51 4.97 20.50
CA HIS A 19 -8.88 3.74 21.21
C HIS A 19 -9.24 2.61 20.24
N GLU A 20 -10.03 2.92 19.20
CA GLU A 20 -10.46 1.99 18.16
C GLU A 20 -9.28 1.50 17.31
N SER A 21 -8.30 2.36 17.01
CA SER A 21 -7.07 1.95 16.33
C SER A 21 -6.25 0.98 17.19
N PHE A 22 -6.00 1.32 18.46
CA PHE A 22 -5.21 0.45 19.36
C PHE A 22 -5.91 -0.85 19.75
N THR A 23 -7.25 -0.90 19.65
CA THR A 23 -8.03 -2.13 19.89
C THR A 23 -8.33 -2.90 18.60
N ASP A 24 -7.88 -2.41 17.45
CA ASP A 24 -7.97 -3.13 16.18
C ASP A 24 -7.11 -4.40 16.26
N GLY A 25 -7.76 -5.54 16.01
CA GLY A 25 -7.11 -6.84 16.13
C GLY A 25 -5.89 -6.99 15.22
N ALA A 26 -5.89 -6.37 14.03
CA ALA A 26 -4.75 -6.44 13.12
C ALA A 26 -3.55 -5.63 13.64
N GLN A 27 -3.79 -4.45 14.24
CA GLN A 27 -2.73 -3.66 14.85
C GLN A 27 -2.12 -4.36 16.07
N LEU A 28 -2.97 -4.92 16.94
CA LEU A 28 -2.52 -5.70 18.10
C LEU A 28 -1.74 -6.93 17.68
N LEU A 29 -2.17 -7.65 16.65
CA LEU A 29 -1.45 -8.80 16.11
C LEU A 29 -0.10 -8.40 15.51
N LEU A 30 -0.02 -7.27 14.79
CA LEU A 30 1.22 -6.76 14.23
C LEU A 30 2.23 -6.40 15.33
N LEU A 31 1.79 -5.63 16.33
CA LEU A 31 2.62 -5.25 17.48
C LEU A 31 3.06 -6.48 18.28
N GLY A 32 2.16 -7.44 18.50
CA GLY A 32 2.44 -8.70 19.17
C GLY A 32 3.47 -9.55 18.42
N ALA A 33 3.32 -9.71 17.10
CA ALA A 33 4.28 -10.44 16.27
C ALA A 33 5.67 -9.79 16.27
N MET A 34 5.73 -8.45 16.23
CA MET A 34 6.98 -7.70 16.35
C MET A 34 7.65 -7.92 17.72
N ALA A 35 6.88 -7.85 18.81
CA ALA A 35 7.38 -8.12 20.16
C ALA A 35 7.92 -9.56 20.29
N VAL A 36 7.19 -10.55 19.78
CA VAL A 36 7.64 -11.95 19.74
C VAL A 36 8.93 -12.08 18.93
N GLY A 37 9.02 -11.42 17.77
CA GLY A 37 10.24 -11.40 16.96
C GLY A 37 11.45 -10.83 17.70
N LEU A 38 11.26 -9.71 18.42
CA LEU A 38 12.30 -9.10 19.24
C LEU A 38 12.77 -10.00 20.39
N ILE A 39 11.84 -10.70 21.06
CA ILE A 39 12.14 -11.58 22.20
C ILE A 39 12.82 -12.88 21.73
N THR A 40 12.35 -13.46 20.62
CA THR A 40 12.80 -14.78 20.14
C THR A 40 14.05 -14.74 19.27
N GLY A 41 14.36 -13.59 18.66
CA GLY A 41 15.59 -13.37 17.88
C GLY A 41 15.86 -14.43 16.82
N ASP A 42 17.12 -14.85 16.71
CA ASP A 42 17.56 -15.83 15.69
C ASP A 42 16.93 -17.22 15.85
N GLY A 43 16.58 -17.61 17.08
CA GLY A 43 15.88 -18.86 17.36
C GLY A 43 14.49 -18.88 16.73
N GLY A 44 13.72 -17.80 16.93
CA GLY A 44 12.41 -17.61 16.29
C GLY A 44 12.52 -17.52 14.76
N LYS A 45 13.52 -16.79 14.25
CA LYS A 45 13.80 -16.69 12.82
C LYS A 45 14.03 -18.06 12.17
N THR A 46 14.88 -18.88 12.77
CA THR A 46 15.21 -20.22 12.26
C THR A 46 13.99 -21.14 12.29
N ALA A 47 13.20 -21.10 13.37
CA ALA A 47 11.96 -21.86 13.49
C ALA A 47 10.93 -21.46 12.42
N MET A 48 10.87 -20.18 12.05
CA MET A 48 9.94 -19.66 11.05
C MET A 48 10.42 -19.78 9.60
N GLN A 49 11.69 -20.13 9.38
CA GLN A 49 12.31 -20.13 8.06
C GLN A 49 11.60 -20.97 6.98
N PRO A 50 11.05 -22.17 7.28
CA PRO A 50 10.26 -22.92 6.30
C PRO A 50 9.04 -22.14 5.79
N PHE A 51 8.44 -21.31 6.64
CA PHE A 51 7.25 -20.53 6.31
C PHE A 51 7.59 -19.19 5.65
N THR A 52 8.58 -18.46 6.18
CA THR A 52 8.90 -17.08 5.77
C THR A 52 9.97 -16.98 4.69
N GLY A 53 10.78 -18.03 4.50
CA GLY A 53 11.78 -18.12 3.45
C GLY A 53 11.28 -18.93 2.27
N ASP A 54 11.20 -20.25 2.44
CA ASP A 54 10.99 -21.17 1.33
C ASP A 54 9.55 -21.15 0.84
N LEU A 55 8.59 -21.42 1.72
CA LEU A 55 7.17 -21.44 1.36
C LEU A 55 6.67 -20.05 0.95
N PHE A 56 7.12 -18.99 1.63
CA PHE A 56 6.74 -17.62 1.33
C PHE A 56 7.07 -17.22 -0.10
N LYS A 57 8.26 -17.56 -0.61
CA LYS A 57 8.63 -17.25 -2.01
C LYS A 57 7.69 -17.92 -3.01
N GLY A 58 7.34 -19.18 -2.77
CA GLY A 58 6.36 -19.90 -3.58
C GLY A 58 4.99 -19.22 -3.56
N MET A 59 4.46 -18.94 -2.36
CA MET A 59 3.17 -18.25 -2.21
C MET A 59 3.19 -16.85 -2.82
N LEU A 60 4.26 -16.08 -2.63
CA LEU A 60 4.43 -14.74 -3.19
C LEU A 60 4.44 -14.80 -4.72
N SER A 61 5.08 -15.80 -5.33
CA SER A 61 5.08 -15.94 -6.79
C SER A 61 3.67 -16.15 -7.36
N PHE A 62 2.84 -16.98 -6.70
CA PHE A 62 1.45 -17.16 -7.09
C PHE A 62 0.60 -15.92 -6.83
N PHE A 63 0.85 -15.22 -5.72
CA PHE A 63 0.18 -13.95 -5.42
C PHE A 63 0.49 -12.88 -6.48
N LEU A 64 1.75 -12.73 -6.86
CA LEU A 64 2.17 -11.80 -7.91
C LEU A 64 1.60 -12.21 -9.27
N LEU A 65 1.49 -13.50 -9.56
CA LEU A 65 0.82 -13.98 -10.77
C LEU A 65 -0.67 -13.62 -10.78
N ASP A 66 -1.39 -13.85 -9.68
CA ASP A 66 -2.81 -13.50 -9.57
C ASP A 66 -3.04 -11.98 -9.71
N MET A 67 -2.23 -11.17 -9.02
CA MET A 67 -2.27 -9.71 -9.16
C MET A 67 -1.91 -9.26 -10.57
N GLY A 68 -0.95 -9.91 -11.23
CA GLY A 68 -0.61 -9.66 -12.64
C GLY A 68 -1.75 -10.01 -13.61
N LEU A 69 -2.43 -11.13 -13.40
CA LEU A 69 -3.63 -11.51 -14.17
C LEU A 69 -4.78 -10.53 -13.92
N MET A 70 -4.97 -10.10 -12.68
CA MET A 70 -5.96 -9.09 -12.31
C MET A 70 -5.65 -7.75 -12.98
N ALA A 71 -4.40 -7.30 -12.99
CA ALA A 71 -3.95 -6.11 -13.70
C ALA A 71 -4.25 -6.22 -15.21
N ALA A 72 -3.89 -7.33 -15.85
CA ALA A 72 -4.14 -7.57 -17.27
C ALA A 72 -5.64 -7.54 -17.62
N ARG A 73 -6.50 -8.13 -16.78
CA ARG A 73 -7.96 -8.12 -16.94
C ARG A 73 -8.58 -6.73 -16.78
N ASN A 74 -7.97 -5.87 -15.95
CA ASN A 74 -8.46 -4.51 -15.71
C ASN A 74 -7.82 -3.47 -16.66
N LEU A 75 -6.73 -3.80 -17.34
CA LEU A 75 -6.04 -2.91 -18.28
C LEU A 75 -6.94 -2.32 -19.39
N PRO A 76 -7.86 -3.09 -20.02
CA PRO A 76 -8.79 -2.55 -21.00
C PRO A 76 -9.73 -1.48 -20.44
N GLN A 77 -10.03 -1.53 -19.13
CA GLN A 77 -10.93 -0.58 -18.48
C GLN A 77 -10.33 0.83 -18.36
N ILE A 78 -9.02 0.96 -18.59
CA ILE A 78 -8.29 2.22 -18.61
C ILE A 78 -8.44 2.92 -19.98
N ARG A 79 -8.80 2.18 -21.04
CA ARG A 79 -9.00 2.76 -22.38
C ARG A 79 -10.17 3.74 -22.34
N GLY A 80 -9.95 4.95 -22.87
CA GLY A 80 -10.95 6.02 -22.88
C GLY A 80 -11.13 6.74 -21.54
N LYS A 81 -10.28 6.47 -20.54
CA LYS A 81 -10.25 7.26 -19.29
C LYS A 81 -9.43 8.55 -19.48
N SER A 82 -9.65 9.50 -18.57
CA SER A 82 -8.99 10.82 -18.62
C SER A 82 -7.45 10.68 -18.68
N PRO A 83 -6.78 11.29 -19.68
CA PRO A 83 -5.33 11.26 -19.81
C PRO A 83 -4.60 11.80 -18.58
N VAL A 84 -5.21 12.78 -17.88
CA VAL A 84 -4.66 13.37 -16.65
C VAL A 84 -4.56 12.32 -15.53
N LEU A 85 -5.56 11.45 -15.40
CA LEU A 85 -5.58 10.42 -14.37
C LEU A 85 -4.58 9.30 -14.66
N ILE A 86 -4.39 8.97 -15.93
CA ILE A 86 -3.37 8.01 -16.37
C ILE A 86 -1.98 8.60 -16.09
N ALA A 87 -1.74 9.86 -16.45
CA ALA A 87 -0.49 10.55 -16.15
C ALA A 87 -0.21 10.57 -14.64
N TYR A 88 -1.23 10.85 -13.82
CA TYR A 88 -1.10 10.80 -12.37
C TYR A 88 -0.79 9.39 -11.84
N ALA A 89 -1.42 8.34 -12.38
CA ALA A 89 -1.16 6.96 -11.95
C ALA A 89 0.28 6.50 -12.22
N VAL A 90 0.97 7.13 -13.17
CA VAL A 90 2.38 6.87 -13.50
C VAL A 90 3.33 7.81 -12.76
N LEU A 91 3.08 9.12 -12.81
CA LEU A 91 3.97 10.14 -12.24
C LEU A 91 3.81 10.29 -10.73
N GLY A 92 2.60 10.10 -10.22
CA GLY A 92 2.28 10.22 -8.79
C GLY A 92 3.20 9.36 -7.93
N PRO A 93 3.32 8.03 -8.16
CA PRO A 93 4.25 7.17 -7.42
C PRO A 93 5.68 7.70 -7.37
N MET A 94 6.20 8.18 -8.51
CA MET A 94 7.56 8.72 -8.61
C MET A 94 7.73 10.00 -7.79
N VAL A 95 6.73 10.89 -7.82
CA VAL A 95 6.74 12.11 -7.02
C VAL A 95 6.70 11.79 -5.52
N HIS A 96 5.82 10.88 -5.08
CA HIS A 96 5.75 10.49 -3.67
C HIS A 96 7.03 9.79 -3.20
N ALA A 97 7.64 8.93 -4.04
CA ALA A 97 8.94 8.35 -3.76
C ALA A 97 10.03 9.41 -3.60
N GLY A 98 10.04 10.43 -4.47
CA GLY A 98 11.00 11.55 -4.38
C GLY A 98 10.84 12.37 -3.11
N LEU A 99 9.59 12.64 -2.68
CA LEU A 99 9.31 13.30 -1.40
C LEU A 99 9.81 12.45 -0.22
N ALA A 100 9.55 11.14 -0.25
CA ALA A 100 10.02 10.20 0.76
C ALA A 100 11.55 10.13 0.82
N LEU A 101 12.24 10.14 -0.32
CA LEU A 101 13.70 10.21 -0.39
C LEU A 101 14.22 11.50 0.22
N GLY A 102 13.60 12.64 -0.10
CA GLY A 102 13.96 13.93 0.50
C GLY A 102 13.80 13.93 2.02
N LEU A 103 12.72 13.35 2.54
CA LEU A 103 12.53 13.17 3.98
C LEU A 103 13.58 12.22 4.59
N ALA A 104 13.85 11.10 3.93
CA ALA A 104 14.86 10.14 4.39
C ALA A 104 16.25 10.78 4.47
N PHE A 105 16.60 11.62 3.48
CA PHE A 105 17.84 12.37 3.46
C PHE A 105 17.90 13.40 4.60
N LEU A 106 16.84 14.19 4.79
CA LEU A 106 16.75 15.18 5.87
C LEU A 106 16.85 14.57 7.27
N LEU A 107 16.33 13.36 7.44
CA LEU A 107 16.34 12.63 8.71
C LEU A 107 17.58 11.71 8.86
N ASN A 108 18.48 11.70 7.87
CA ASN A 108 19.67 10.86 7.84
C ASN A 108 19.36 9.37 8.08
N LEU A 109 18.32 8.87 7.40
CA LEU A 109 17.90 7.48 7.50
C LEU A 109 18.89 6.56 6.77
N PRO A 110 19.14 5.35 7.28
CA PRO A 110 19.87 4.33 6.54
C PRO A 110 19.22 4.02 5.19
N ALA A 111 20.03 3.69 4.18
CA ALA A 111 19.55 3.41 2.83
C ALA A 111 18.43 2.34 2.76
N GLY A 112 18.48 1.31 3.63
CA GLY A 112 17.43 0.29 3.72
C GLY A 112 16.09 0.87 4.17
N ASP A 113 16.09 1.67 5.23
CA ASP A 113 14.89 2.30 5.78
C ASP A 113 14.33 3.36 4.82
N GLY A 114 15.22 4.13 4.19
CA GLY A 114 14.87 5.09 3.15
C GLY A 114 14.22 4.42 1.94
N ALA A 115 14.78 3.31 1.45
CA ALA A 115 14.20 2.54 0.36
C ALA A 115 12.80 2.01 0.72
N LEU A 116 12.62 1.47 1.94
CA LEU A 116 11.31 1.03 2.43
C LEU A 116 10.30 2.18 2.48
N LEU A 117 10.70 3.34 3.00
CA LEU A 117 9.85 4.53 3.06
C LEU A 117 9.43 4.99 1.66
N MET A 118 10.35 5.02 0.70
CA MET A 118 10.05 5.36 -0.69
C MET A 118 9.03 4.39 -1.31
N VAL A 119 9.21 3.08 -1.12
CA VAL A 119 8.28 2.06 -1.64
C VAL A 119 6.89 2.19 -1.03
N LEU A 120 6.81 2.44 0.28
CA LEU A 120 5.54 2.65 0.98
C LEU A 120 4.83 3.91 0.49
N ALA A 121 5.55 5.03 0.35
CA ALA A 121 5.00 6.30 -0.11
C ALA A 121 4.53 6.25 -1.57
N ALA A 122 5.24 5.51 -2.42
CA ALA A 122 4.91 5.37 -3.83
C ALA A 122 3.72 4.42 -4.10
N SER A 123 3.37 3.57 -3.13
CA SER A 123 2.40 2.50 -3.34
C SER A 123 0.96 2.98 -3.17
N ALA A 124 0.07 2.52 -4.04
CA ALA A 124 -1.37 2.69 -3.85
C ALA A 124 -1.93 1.58 -2.94
N SER A 125 -3.15 1.77 -2.44
CA SER A 125 -3.85 0.72 -1.71
C SER A 125 -4.58 -0.20 -2.70
N TYR A 126 -4.12 -1.44 -2.78
CA TYR A 126 -4.54 -2.42 -3.79
C TYR A 126 -5.68 -3.34 -3.33
N ILE A 127 -5.95 -3.39 -2.01
CA ILE A 127 -6.86 -4.38 -1.40
C ILE A 127 -7.97 -3.68 -0.60
N ALA A 128 -7.60 -2.98 0.48
CA ALA A 128 -8.57 -2.42 1.42
C ALA A 128 -9.35 -1.23 0.85
N VAL A 129 -8.67 -0.28 0.21
CA VAL A 129 -9.32 0.93 -0.32
C VAL A 129 -10.35 0.61 -1.39
N PRO A 130 -10.11 -0.25 -2.39
CA PRO A 130 -11.14 -0.59 -3.37
C PRO A 130 -12.37 -1.27 -2.77
N ALA A 131 -12.19 -2.09 -1.73
CA ALA A 131 -13.29 -2.71 -1.00
C ALA A 131 -14.12 -1.66 -0.25
N VAL A 132 -13.47 -0.77 0.51
CA VAL A 132 -14.13 0.29 1.27
C VAL A 132 -14.82 1.29 0.34
N LEU A 133 -14.17 1.75 -0.73
CA LEU A 133 -14.73 2.70 -1.68
C LEU A 133 -16.01 2.20 -2.33
N ARG A 134 -16.10 0.90 -2.62
CA ARG A 134 -17.31 0.30 -3.20
C ARG A 134 -18.54 0.47 -2.30
N TYR A 135 -18.36 0.47 -0.98
CA TYR A 135 -19.44 0.67 -0.02
C TYR A 135 -19.63 2.13 0.39
N ALA A 136 -18.53 2.86 0.57
CA ALA A 136 -18.53 4.23 1.07
C ALA A 136 -18.88 5.26 -0.02
N LEU A 137 -18.49 5.00 -1.28
CA LEU A 137 -18.68 5.88 -2.42
C LEU A 137 -19.18 5.08 -3.64
N PRO A 138 -20.43 4.59 -3.63
CA PRO A 138 -20.98 3.76 -4.70
C PRO A 138 -21.07 4.47 -6.07
N GLU A 139 -21.10 5.81 -6.07
CA GLU A 139 -21.06 6.67 -7.25
C GLU A 139 -19.68 6.64 -7.96
N ALA A 140 -18.62 6.26 -7.25
CA ALA A 140 -17.27 6.22 -7.81
C ALA A 140 -17.13 5.07 -8.81
N ASN A 141 -16.63 5.38 -10.01
CA ASN A 141 -16.49 4.38 -11.06
C ASN A 141 -15.44 3.30 -10.65
N PRO A 142 -15.83 2.02 -10.47
CA PRO A 142 -14.92 0.96 -10.06
C PRO A 142 -13.75 0.78 -11.01
N SER A 143 -13.99 0.89 -12.31
CA SER A 143 -12.94 0.79 -13.33
C SER A 143 -11.83 1.82 -13.17
N LEU A 144 -12.10 2.95 -12.52
CA LEU A 144 -11.13 4.02 -12.35
C LEU A 144 -10.17 3.72 -11.20
N TYR A 145 -10.68 3.43 -10.00
CA TYR A 145 -9.81 3.17 -8.84
C TYR A 145 -9.20 1.76 -8.88
N PHE A 146 -9.92 0.74 -9.35
CA PHE A 146 -9.32 -0.59 -9.58
C PHE A 146 -8.35 -0.57 -10.75
N GLY A 147 -8.75 -0.01 -11.90
CA GLY A 147 -7.95 -0.02 -13.12
C GLY A 147 -6.66 0.76 -13.02
N LEU A 148 -6.67 1.95 -12.40
CA LEU A 148 -5.44 2.74 -12.22
C LEU A 148 -4.53 2.16 -11.13
N SER A 149 -5.08 1.75 -9.98
CA SER A 149 -4.29 1.21 -8.87
C SER A 149 -3.65 -0.14 -9.23
N LEU A 150 -4.45 -1.11 -9.68
CA LEU A 150 -3.97 -2.48 -9.98
C LEU A 150 -3.40 -2.60 -11.39
N GLY A 151 -3.98 -1.91 -12.38
CA GLY A 151 -3.58 -2.04 -13.78
C GLY A 151 -2.36 -1.20 -14.17
N VAL A 152 -2.05 -0.13 -13.42
CA VAL A 152 -0.94 0.79 -13.74
C VAL A 152 0.03 0.92 -12.57
N THR A 153 -0.42 1.47 -11.45
CA THR A 153 0.48 1.82 -10.35
C THR A 153 1.15 0.59 -9.74
N PHE A 154 0.40 -0.48 -9.47
CA PHE A 154 0.95 -1.73 -8.92
C PHE A 154 2.08 -2.33 -9.76
N PRO A 155 1.87 -2.70 -11.04
CA PRO A 155 2.93 -3.31 -11.85
C PRO A 155 4.10 -2.34 -12.10
N LEU A 156 3.84 -1.05 -12.25
CA LEU A 156 4.89 -0.04 -12.40
C LEU A 156 5.79 0.01 -11.15
N ASN A 157 5.21 0.08 -9.96
CA ASN A 157 5.97 0.12 -8.72
C ASN A 157 6.73 -1.18 -8.47
N LEU A 158 6.09 -2.33 -8.73
CA LEU A 158 6.71 -3.63 -8.48
C LEU A 158 7.89 -3.89 -9.44
N LEU A 159 7.70 -3.65 -10.74
CA LEU A 159 8.70 -3.98 -11.77
C LEU A 159 9.83 -2.95 -11.84
N PHE A 160 9.50 -1.66 -11.74
CA PHE A 160 10.46 -0.58 -11.96
C PHE A 160 10.69 0.25 -10.71
N GLY A 161 9.62 0.56 -9.97
CA GLY A 161 9.70 1.40 -8.77
C GLY A 161 10.67 0.84 -7.74
N ILE A 162 10.44 -0.38 -7.23
CA ILE A 162 11.25 -0.98 -6.17
C ILE A 162 12.75 -1.03 -6.53
N PRO A 163 13.18 -1.54 -7.71
CA PRO A 163 14.58 -1.49 -8.11
C PRO A 163 15.16 -0.07 -8.17
N ILE A 164 14.42 0.88 -8.77
CA ILE A 164 14.88 2.27 -8.92
C ILE A 164 14.98 2.96 -7.56
N TYR A 165 13.97 2.84 -6.71
CA TYR A 165 13.94 3.47 -5.39
C TYR A 165 15.07 2.92 -4.51
N THR A 166 15.30 1.61 -4.55
CA THR A 166 16.39 0.97 -3.81
C THR A 166 17.75 1.46 -4.29
N ALA A 167 17.97 1.55 -5.60
CA ALA A 167 19.22 2.06 -6.16
C ALA A 167 19.45 3.54 -5.81
N LEU A 168 18.42 4.37 -5.86
CA LEU A 168 18.50 5.79 -5.49
C LEU A 168 18.79 5.97 -4.00
N ALA A 169 18.11 5.22 -3.14
CA ALA A 169 18.37 5.24 -1.71
C ALA A 169 19.82 4.84 -1.38
N GLN A 170 20.35 3.79 -2.02
CA GLN A 170 21.75 3.37 -1.85
C GLN A 170 22.77 4.41 -2.35
N ALA A 171 22.40 5.20 -3.36
CA ALA A 171 23.30 6.18 -3.95
C ALA A 171 23.30 7.52 -3.20
N LEU A 172 22.22 7.86 -2.50
CA LEU A 172 21.96 9.22 -2.01
C LEU A 172 21.78 9.33 -0.49
N LEU A 173 21.53 8.22 0.22
CA LEU A 173 21.41 8.15 1.68
C LEU A 173 22.60 7.41 2.27
#